data_AF-G2YGU8-F1
#
_entry.id   AF-G2YGU8-F1
#
_cell.length_a   1.000
_cell.length_b   1.000
_cell.length_c   1.000
_cell.angle_alpha   90.00
_cell.angle_beta   90.00
_cell.angle_gamma   90.00
#
_symmetry.space_group_name_H-M   'P 1'
#
loop_
_entity.id
_entity.type
_entity.pdbx_description
1 polymer ?
#
loop_
_entity_poly.entity_id
_entity_poly.type
_entity_poly.pdbx_seq_one_letter_code
_entity_poly.pdbx_strand_id
1 'polypeptide(L)'
;MASVQFPARQCLTCASKGAICDGGFPICSSCLSLKETCKKPEIEIEVPWQKSPTSQSCEVPSHDPNHNDAVFTEDFIKEQHGEFIRGITQVYETLRYMEYIEESEIRRPPHQNLPKEEFVTIELEPEVIALLRHLPFLEIDDEISYGTLPYNYLNNVSEAREVLWKGEYDLAPWAVRLGSYKVTPSIFGRTIIYDIRTKHIIQWPNNSPGYTNTYLDLSSVPAKVMLDQWIEYLRDLKEMPWSNGRSRHVESEPPAPPSGYDDYIANGYNILDPTPDADQYLLDGYNKRAAQKKLFVEHGWPDDFRFEEFRIAKQKFHKEDRKLRMVAQKLMHTGPYDGKAEEMAEAKAEHSKFLEESAGLRATIKVSR
;
A
#
# COMPACT_ATOMS: atom_id res chain seq x y z
N MET A 1 -19.36 -27.60 5.95
CA MET A 1 -18.78 -26.38 6.55
C MET A 1 -19.45 -26.16 7.89
N ALA A 2 -18.70 -26.17 8.99
CA ALA A 2 -19.19 -25.58 10.23
C ALA A 2 -19.12 -24.06 10.04
N SER A 3 -20.24 -23.35 10.16
CA SER A 3 -20.24 -21.89 10.17
C SER A 3 -19.49 -21.46 11.43
N VAL A 4 -18.25 -21.00 11.29
CA VAL A 4 -17.54 -20.36 12.39
C VAL A 4 -18.35 -19.10 12.73
N GLN A 5 -19.07 -19.15 13.85
CA GLN A 5 -19.80 -18.00 14.36
C GLN A 5 -18.83 -17.15 15.18
N PHE A 6 -18.36 -16.07 14.57
CA PHE A 6 -17.60 -15.06 15.28
C PHE A 6 -18.55 -14.28 16.23
N PRO A 7 -18.06 -13.84 17.40
CA PRO A 7 -18.86 -13.05 18.34
C PRO A 7 -19.40 -11.78 17.68
N ALA A 8 -20.56 -11.31 18.14
CA ALA A 8 -21.17 -10.07 17.64
C ALA A 8 -20.18 -8.89 17.76
N ARG A 9 -20.04 -8.11 16.69
CA ARG A 9 -19.09 -6.99 16.61
C ARG A 9 -19.48 -5.86 17.58
N GLN A 10 -19.01 -5.88 18.83
CA GLN A 10 -19.31 -4.87 19.86
C GLN A 10 -18.08 -4.12 20.41
N CYS A 11 -18.23 -2.79 20.56
CA CYS A 11 -17.48 -1.85 21.44
C CYS A 11 -17.16 -2.43 22.80
N LEU A 12 -15.97 -2.48 23.40
CA LEU A 12 -15.31 -1.32 24.02
C LEU A 12 -16.28 -0.20 24.42
N THR A 13 -16.17 0.88 23.68
CA THR A 13 -16.84 2.16 23.90
C THR A 13 -18.37 2.04 23.85
N CYS A 14 -18.91 1.25 22.92
CA CYS A 14 -20.36 1.02 22.88
C CYS A 14 -20.84 0.15 24.05
N ALA A 15 -20.14 -0.93 24.44
CA ALA A 15 -20.54 -1.73 25.60
C ALA A 15 -20.48 -0.91 26.89
N SER A 16 -19.42 -0.13 27.10
CA SER A 16 -19.28 0.70 28.30
C SER A 16 -20.38 1.76 28.42
N LYS A 17 -20.99 2.15 27.29
CA LYS A 17 -22.08 3.12 27.21
C LYS A 17 -23.47 2.53 27.06
N GLY A 18 -23.59 1.20 26.98
CA GLY A 18 -24.86 0.54 26.65
C GLY A 18 -25.43 0.92 25.28
N ALA A 19 -24.58 1.36 24.35
CA ALA A 19 -24.99 1.75 23.00
C ALA A 19 -25.00 0.54 22.05
N ILE A 20 -25.91 0.56 21.07
CA ILE A 20 -25.91 -0.43 19.98
C ILE A 20 -24.72 -0.15 19.08
N CYS A 21 -23.93 -1.20 18.83
CA CYS A 21 -22.81 -1.17 17.93
C CYS A 21 -23.19 -1.91 16.65
N ASP A 22 -23.05 -1.25 15.49
CA ASP A 22 -23.24 -1.87 14.17
C ASP A 22 -22.00 -2.64 13.69
N GLY A 23 -20.89 -2.54 14.43
CA GLY A 23 -19.62 -3.15 14.05
C GLY A 23 -19.05 -2.59 12.75
N GLY A 24 -19.45 -1.37 12.38
CA GLY A 24 -18.94 -0.65 11.22
C GLY A 24 -17.41 -0.54 11.28
N PHE A 25 -16.77 -0.72 10.12
CA PHE A 25 -15.33 -0.70 9.98
C PHE A 25 -14.91 0.59 9.23
N PRO A 26 -13.88 1.32 9.72
CA PRO A 26 -13.08 1.08 10.93
C PRO A 26 -13.72 1.53 12.26
N ILE A 27 -14.77 2.35 12.22
CA ILE A 27 -15.46 2.88 13.40
C ILE A 27 -16.96 2.65 13.23
N CYS A 28 -17.60 2.14 14.30
CA CYS A 28 -19.04 1.92 14.32
C CYS A 28 -19.79 3.25 14.25
N SER A 29 -20.98 3.28 13.62
CA SER A 29 -21.74 4.52 13.42
C SER A 29 -22.01 5.27 14.74
N SER A 30 -22.19 4.52 15.83
CA SER A 30 -22.36 5.07 17.18
C SER A 30 -21.11 5.84 17.65
N CYS A 31 -19.92 5.25 17.59
CA CYS A 31 -18.68 5.93 17.97
C CYS A 31 -18.35 7.10 17.03
N LEU A 32 -18.63 6.98 15.74
CA LEU A 32 -18.47 8.06 14.76
C LEU A 32 -19.32 9.28 15.15
N SER A 33 -20.60 9.06 15.47
CA SER A 33 -21.52 10.13 15.88
C SER A 33 -21.10 10.83 17.17
N LEU A 34 -20.49 10.07 18.09
CA LEU A 34 -20.03 10.56 19.38
C LEU A 34 -18.63 11.19 19.33
N LYS A 35 -17.94 11.12 18.17
CA LYS A 35 -16.52 11.49 18.01
C LYS A 35 -15.62 10.82 19.05
N GLU A 36 -15.92 9.57 19.36
CA GLU A 36 -15.16 8.80 20.34
C GLU A 36 -14.35 7.70 19.68
N THR A 37 -13.23 7.38 20.32
CA THR A 37 -12.39 6.25 19.91
C THR A 37 -13.17 4.95 20.10
N CYS A 38 -13.31 4.18 19.03
CA CYS A 38 -13.93 2.87 19.03
C CYS A 38 -12.94 1.84 19.60
N LYS A 39 -12.99 1.55 20.91
CA LYS A 39 -12.04 0.62 21.56
C LYS A 39 -12.40 -0.85 21.25
N LYS A 40 -11.43 -1.70 20.94
CA LYS A 40 -11.67 -3.14 20.71
C LYS A 40 -11.55 -3.93 22.02
N PRO A 41 -12.40 -4.93 22.27
CA PRO A 41 -12.16 -5.92 23.31
C PRO A 41 -10.95 -6.80 22.93
N GLU A 42 -10.04 -7.05 23.88
CA GLU A 42 -8.97 -8.04 23.73
C GLU A 42 -9.59 -9.44 23.75
N ILE A 43 -10.07 -9.90 22.60
CA ILE A 43 -10.62 -11.24 22.42
C ILE A 43 -9.59 -12.03 21.60
N GLU A 44 -9.04 -13.08 22.21
CA GLU A 44 -8.29 -14.09 21.50
C GLU A 44 -9.27 -14.94 20.68
N ILE A 45 -9.01 -15.09 19.39
CA ILE A 45 -9.97 -15.70 18.48
C ILE A 45 -9.35 -16.92 17.85
N GLU A 46 -10.04 -18.02 18.07
CA GLU A 46 -9.72 -19.29 17.48
C GLU A 46 -10.05 -19.23 16.00
N VAL A 47 -9.02 -19.35 15.18
CA VAL A 47 -9.12 -19.47 13.73
C VAL A 47 -9.18 -20.95 13.35
N PRO A 48 -9.87 -21.31 12.25
CA PRO A 48 -10.02 -22.71 11.84
C PRO A 48 -8.75 -23.33 11.22
N TRP A 49 -7.60 -22.68 11.34
CA TRP A 49 -6.30 -23.16 10.88
C TRP A 49 -5.28 -23.06 12.01
N GLN A 50 -4.25 -23.89 11.92
CA GLN A 50 -3.12 -23.80 12.83
C GLN A 50 -2.30 -22.55 12.50
N LYS A 51 -1.98 -21.75 13.53
CA LYS A 51 -1.13 -20.56 13.35
C LYS A 51 0.26 -21.00 12.89
N SER A 52 0.87 -20.23 11.99
CA SER A 52 2.25 -20.45 11.58
C SER A 52 3.17 -20.56 12.81
N PRO A 53 4.12 -21.50 12.82
CA PRO A 53 5.12 -21.54 13.88
C PRO A 53 5.87 -20.21 13.88
N THR A 54 5.86 -19.52 15.01
CA THR A 54 6.57 -18.25 15.16
C THR A 54 8.06 -18.52 14.93
N SER A 55 8.78 -17.58 14.33
CA SER A 55 10.18 -17.67 13.86
C SER A 55 11.23 -18.15 14.89
N GLN A 56 10.85 -18.50 16.12
CA GLN A 56 11.68 -19.09 17.17
C GLN A 56 11.57 -20.63 17.31
N SER A 57 10.68 -21.31 16.59
CA SER A 57 10.49 -22.76 16.73
C SER A 57 10.31 -23.44 15.37
N CYS A 58 11.40 -23.59 14.61
CA CYS A 58 11.43 -24.44 13.44
C CYS A 58 12.18 -25.73 13.78
N GLU A 59 11.49 -26.69 14.40
CA GLU A 59 11.89 -28.10 14.26
C GLU A 59 11.17 -28.64 13.02
N VAL A 60 11.94 -28.94 11.98
CA VAL A 60 11.43 -29.43 10.69
C VAL A 60 10.89 -30.85 10.86
N PRO A 61 9.56 -31.09 10.72
CA PRO A 61 9.08 -32.45 10.61
C PRO A 61 9.46 -32.97 9.22
N SER A 62 10.09 -34.16 9.15
CA SER A 62 10.43 -34.79 7.88
C SER A 62 9.14 -35.20 7.14
N HIS A 63 8.66 -34.34 6.25
CA HIS A 63 7.58 -34.68 5.33
C HIS A 63 8.16 -35.05 3.96
N ASP A 64 7.70 -36.16 3.38
CA ASP A 64 8.13 -36.65 2.07
C ASP A 64 7.81 -35.61 0.97
N PRO A 65 8.82 -34.99 0.32
CA PRO A 65 8.65 -33.92 -0.67
C PRO A 65 8.04 -34.43 -2.00
N ASN A 66 7.83 -35.74 -2.15
CA ASN A 66 7.28 -36.35 -3.37
C ASN A 66 5.76 -36.53 -3.36
N HIS A 67 5.01 -35.90 -2.46
CA HIS A 67 3.54 -35.98 -2.48
C HIS A 67 2.92 -35.11 -3.60
N ASN A 68 3.09 -35.57 -4.85
CA ASN A 68 2.36 -35.24 -6.07
C ASN A 68 2.01 -33.76 -6.34
N ASP A 69 2.93 -33.06 -7.00
CA ASP A 69 2.66 -31.87 -7.86
C ASP A 69 1.61 -32.16 -8.97
N ALA A 70 1.17 -33.41 -9.15
CA ALA A 70 0.27 -33.86 -10.21
C ALA A 70 -1.17 -33.33 -10.10
N VAL A 71 -1.57 -32.73 -8.97
CA VAL A 71 -2.95 -32.24 -8.75
C VAL A 71 -3.16 -30.83 -9.32
N PHE A 72 -2.12 -29.99 -9.31
CA PHE A 72 -2.21 -28.58 -9.71
C PHE A 72 -1.36 -28.31 -10.95
N THR A 73 -1.88 -28.74 -12.11
CA THR A 73 -1.21 -28.52 -13.40
C THR A 73 -1.17 -27.03 -13.76
N GLU A 74 -0.28 -26.65 -14.68
CA GLU A 74 -0.21 -25.28 -15.20
C GLU A 74 -1.57 -24.85 -15.80
N ASP A 75 -2.25 -25.75 -16.51
CA ASP A 75 -3.58 -25.50 -17.07
C ASP A 75 -4.62 -25.25 -15.98
N PHE A 76 -4.59 -26.02 -14.89
CA PHE A 76 -5.46 -25.78 -13.73
C PHE A 76 -5.21 -24.40 -13.11
N ILE A 77 -3.95 -24.03 -12.87
CA ILE A 77 -3.61 -22.72 -12.27
C ILE A 77 -4.05 -21.58 -13.19
N LYS A 78 -3.84 -21.71 -14.50
CA LYS A 78 -4.31 -20.72 -15.48
C LYS A 78 -5.83 -20.62 -15.53
N GLU A 79 -6.53 -21.74 -15.44
CA GLU A 79 -8.00 -21.77 -15.43
C GLU A 79 -8.55 -21.14 -14.14
N GLN A 80 -8.00 -21.49 -12.98
CA GLN A 80 -8.52 -21.04 -11.69
C GLN A 80 -8.09 -19.63 -11.31
N HIS A 81 -6.88 -19.22 -11.69
CA HIS A 81 -6.23 -17.99 -11.23
C HIS A 81 -5.69 -17.10 -12.35
N GLY A 82 -5.96 -17.42 -13.61
CA GLY A 82 -5.43 -16.67 -14.75
C GLY A 82 -5.81 -15.19 -14.77
N GLU A 83 -7.01 -14.83 -14.29
CA GLU A 83 -7.41 -13.42 -14.17
C GLU A 83 -6.57 -12.68 -13.13
N PHE A 84 -6.33 -13.30 -11.98
CA PHE A 84 -5.49 -12.76 -10.92
C PHE A 84 -4.04 -12.59 -11.38
N ILE A 85 -3.46 -13.64 -11.99
CA ILE A 85 -2.08 -13.61 -12.52
C ILE A 85 -1.92 -12.49 -13.56
N ARG A 86 -2.86 -12.36 -14.49
CA ARG A 86 -2.82 -11.29 -15.49
C ARG A 86 -2.96 -9.91 -14.86
N GLY A 87 -3.90 -9.74 -13.94
CA GLY A 87 -4.15 -8.46 -13.29
C GLY A 87 -2.95 -7.94 -12.50
N ILE A 88 -2.33 -8.78 -11.66
CA ILE A 88 -1.15 -8.35 -10.89
C ILE A 88 0.06 -8.11 -11.80
N THR A 89 0.21 -8.89 -12.87
CA THR A 89 1.22 -8.65 -13.91
C THR A 89 1.02 -7.28 -14.55
N GLN A 90 -0.23 -6.93 -14.90
CA GLN A 90 -0.55 -5.63 -15.47
C GLN A 90 -0.34 -4.46 -14.50
N VAL A 91 -0.59 -4.64 -13.20
CA VAL A 91 -0.23 -3.62 -12.19
C VAL A 91 1.27 -3.33 -12.24
N TYR A 92 2.13 -4.34 -12.20
CA TYR A 92 3.59 -4.13 -12.25
C TYR A 92 4.06 -3.61 -13.62
N GLU A 93 3.46 -4.04 -14.73
CA GLU A 93 3.74 -3.43 -16.03
C GLU A 93 3.36 -1.95 -16.07
N THR A 94 2.24 -1.58 -15.44
CA THR A 94 1.80 -0.18 -15.39
C THR A 94 2.79 0.65 -14.57
N LEU A 95 3.21 0.17 -13.39
CA LEU A 95 4.26 0.82 -12.58
C LEU A 95 5.57 0.96 -13.36
N ARG A 96 5.95 -0.05 -14.14
CA ARG A 96 7.13 0.01 -15.00
C ARG A 96 6.98 1.07 -16.09
N TYR A 97 5.82 1.11 -16.74
CA TYR A 97 5.53 2.06 -17.80
C TYR A 97 5.48 3.50 -17.29
N MET A 98 5.09 3.72 -16.02
CA MET A 98 5.18 5.01 -15.32
C MET A 98 6.60 5.42 -14.93
N GLU A 99 7.63 4.66 -15.32
CA GLU A 99 9.03 4.88 -14.95
C GLU A 99 9.24 4.90 -13.41
N TYR A 100 8.47 4.05 -12.71
CA TYR A 100 8.59 3.91 -11.27
C TYR A 100 9.50 2.76 -10.85
N ILE A 101 9.33 1.62 -11.51
CA ILE A 101 10.17 0.43 -11.37
C ILE A 101 10.85 0.09 -12.69
N GLU A 102 12.02 -0.57 -12.61
CA GLU A 102 12.77 -1.03 -13.77
C GLU A 102 12.45 -2.50 -14.10
N GLU A 103 12.71 -2.93 -15.34
CA GLU A 103 12.51 -4.34 -15.74
C GLU A 103 13.36 -5.31 -14.91
N SER A 104 14.58 -4.90 -14.56
CA SER A 104 15.50 -5.66 -13.70
C SER A 104 14.95 -5.92 -12.30
N GLU A 105 14.01 -5.09 -11.82
CA GLU A 105 13.43 -5.18 -10.49
C GLU A 105 12.24 -6.15 -10.44
N ILE A 106 11.77 -6.65 -11.59
CA ILE A 106 10.66 -7.59 -11.71
C ILE A 106 11.21 -9.00 -11.93
N ARG A 107 11.04 -9.86 -10.93
CA ARG A 107 11.26 -11.31 -11.07
C ARG A 107 10.09 -11.93 -11.81
N ARG A 108 10.29 -12.18 -13.10
CA ARG A 108 9.28 -12.76 -13.99
C ARG A 108 9.06 -14.26 -13.72
N PRO A 109 7.80 -14.74 -13.69
CA PRO A 109 7.51 -16.17 -13.71
C PRO A 109 7.83 -16.78 -15.10
N PRO A 110 7.94 -18.12 -15.23
CA PRO A 110 7.74 -19.13 -14.18
C PRO A 110 8.97 -19.32 -13.28
N HIS A 111 8.75 -19.43 -11.96
CA HIS A 111 9.81 -19.67 -10.98
C HIS A 111 10.10 -21.17 -10.83
N GLN A 112 11.34 -21.56 -11.13
CA GLN A 112 11.77 -22.96 -11.03
C GLN A 112 12.21 -23.34 -9.62
N ASN A 113 12.86 -22.43 -8.90
CA ASN A 113 13.51 -22.67 -7.60
C ASN A 113 12.73 -21.98 -6.48
N LEU A 114 11.52 -22.49 -6.19
CA LEU A 114 10.78 -22.06 -5.00
C LEU A 114 11.28 -22.81 -3.75
N PRO A 115 11.35 -22.15 -2.58
CA PRO A 115 11.68 -22.79 -1.30
C PRO A 115 10.49 -23.62 -0.79
N LYS A 116 10.20 -24.72 -1.49
CA LYS A 116 9.01 -25.56 -1.27
C LYS A 116 8.95 -26.13 0.15
N GLU A 117 10.09 -26.59 0.68
CA GLU A 117 10.17 -27.18 2.01
C GLU A 117 9.81 -26.15 3.10
N GLU A 118 10.25 -24.90 2.94
CA GLU A 118 9.91 -23.81 3.85
C GLU A 118 8.42 -23.46 3.76
N PHE A 119 7.85 -23.42 2.54
CA PHE A 119 6.42 -23.21 2.36
C PHE A 119 5.55 -24.30 2.99
N VAL A 120 5.97 -25.56 2.89
CA VAL A 120 5.30 -26.69 3.54
C VAL A 120 5.44 -26.60 5.07
N THR A 121 6.59 -26.13 5.57
CA THR A 121 6.83 -25.96 7.02
C THR A 121 5.89 -24.94 7.64
N ILE A 122 5.57 -23.86 6.92
CA ILE A 122 4.56 -22.88 7.34
C ILE A 122 3.14 -23.27 6.90
N GLU A 123 2.93 -24.52 6.47
CA GLU A 123 1.65 -25.10 6.07
C GLU A 123 0.89 -24.31 4.97
N LEU A 124 1.59 -23.75 3.98
CA LEU A 124 0.89 -23.23 2.80
C LEU A 124 0.24 -24.38 2.02
N GLU A 125 -0.98 -24.14 1.51
CA GLU A 125 -1.65 -25.15 0.68
C GLU A 125 -0.87 -25.40 -0.62
N PRO A 126 -0.85 -26.65 -1.13
CA PRO A 126 -0.12 -26.96 -2.36
C PRO A 126 -0.58 -26.14 -3.58
N GLU A 127 -1.86 -25.76 -3.64
CA GLU A 127 -2.39 -24.85 -4.68
C GLU A 127 -1.76 -23.46 -4.60
N VAL A 128 -1.55 -22.91 -3.39
CA VAL A 128 -0.82 -21.65 -3.19
C VAL A 128 0.60 -21.79 -3.70
N ILE A 129 1.31 -22.84 -3.28
CA ILE A 129 2.70 -23.08 -3.69
C ILE A 129 2.81 -23.20 -5.22
N ALA A 130 1.86 -23.89 -5.85
CA ALA A 130 1.77 -23.98 -7.30
C ALA A 130 1.51 -22.61 -7.96
N LEU A 131 0.56 -21.83 -7.44
CA LEU A 131 0.24 -20.48 -7.92
C LEU A 131 1.45 -19.53 -7.81
N LEU A 132 2.23 -19.58 -6.72
CA LEU A 132 3.39 -18.72 -6.51
C LEU A 132 4.42 -18.83 -7.65
N ARG A 133 4.52 -19.99 -8.32
CA ARG A 133 5.41 -20.18 -9.48
C ARG A 133 5.05 -19.27 -10.66
N HIS A 134 3.81 -18.80 -10.72
CA HIS A 134 3.24 -18.05 -11.83
C HIS A 134 3.04 -16.56 -11.52
N LEU A 135 3.39 -16.09 -10.32
CA LEU A 135 3.26 -14.69 -9.95
C LEU A 135 4.56 -13.91 -10.21
N PRO A 136 4.48 -12.66 -10.66
CA PRO A 136 5.63 -11.78 -10.64
C PRO A 136 5.92 -11.32 -9.20
N PHE A 137 7.21 -11.20 -8.86
CA PHE A 137 7.66 -10.63 -7.58
C PHE A 137 8.57 -9.44 -7.83
N LEU A 138 8.60 -8.51 -6.88
CA LEU A 138 9.50 -7.35 -6.93
C LEU A 138 10.69 -7.55 -6.00
N GLU A 139 11.87 -7.12 -6.44
CA GLU A 139 13.09 -7.13 -5.60
C GLU A 139 13.21 -5.90 -4.71
N ILE A 140 12.43 -4.86 -5.00
CA ILE A 140 12.43 -3.63 -4.21
C ILE A 140 11.61 -3.80 -2.94
N ASP A 141 12.03 -3.10 -1.89
CA ASP A 141 11.30 -2.97 -0.62
C ASP A 141 10.77 -1.52 -0.46
N ASP A 142 10.21 -1.00 -1.56
CA ASP A 142 9.60 0.32 -1.66
C ASP A 142 8.08 0.17 -1.89
N GLU A 143 7.32 1.26 -1.69
CA GLU A 143 5.87 1.25 -1.84
C GLU A 143 5.42 0.89 -3.27
N ILE A 144 4.46 -0.04 -3.42
CA ILE A 144 3.74 -0.29 -4.68
C ILE A 144 2.37 0.39 -4.72
N SER A 145 1.86 0.76 -3.55
CA SER A 145 0.72 1.65 -3.32
C SER A 145 1.00 2.44 -2.03
N TYR A 146 0.27 3.52 -1.79
CA TYR A 146 0.48 4.37 -0.61
C TYR A 146 0.51 3.55 0.69
N GLY A 147 1.66 3.59 1.37
CA GLY A 147 1.87 2.84 2.60
C GLY A 147 1.87 1.31 2.46
N THR A 148 1.98 0.76 1.25
CA THR A 148 1.94 -0.69 0.98
C THR A 148 3.17 -1.13 0.22
N LEU A 149 3.99 -2.00 0.81
CA LEU A 149 5.19 -2.62 0.25
C LEU A 149 4.82 -3.92 -0.48
N PRO A 150 5.51 -4.32 -1.55
CA PRO A 150 5.31 -5.62 -2.18
C PRO A 150 5.73 -6.74 -1.24
N TYR A 151 5.13 -7.92 -1.38
CA TYR A 151 5.61 -9.12 -0.70
C TYR A 151 6.28 -10.08 -1.67
N ASN A 152 7.48 -10.54 -1.32
CA ASN A 152 8.29 -11.40 -2.17
C ASN A 152 8.56 -12.75 -1.51
N TYR A 153 7.78 -13.76 -1.95
CA TYR A 153 7.87 -15.13 -1.49
C TYR A 153 9.20 -15.83 -1.84
N LEU A 154 10.02 -15.28 -2.75
CA LEU A 154 11.32 -15.86 -3.08
C LEU A 154 12.37 -15.59 -2.00
N ASN A 155 12.20 -14.52 -1.22
CA ASN A 155 13.19 -14.03 -0.26
C ASN A 155 12.68 -14.03 1.18
N ASN A 156 11.36 -13.92 1.39
CA ASN A 156 10.75 -13.92 2.71
C ASN A 156 9.67 -15.01 2.74
N VAL A 157 10.00 -16.15 3.33
CA VAL A 157 9.10 -17.30 3.46
C VAL A 157 8.54 -17.39 4.87
N SER A 158 9.40 -17.27 5.89
CA SER A 158 9.04 -17.49 7.29
C SER A 158 7.89 -16.61 7.79
N GLU A 159 7.73 -15.42 7.22
CA GLU A 159 6.69 -14.45 7.62
C GLU A 159 5.53 -14.40 6.63
N ALA A 160 5.44 -15.35 5.69
CA ALA A 160 4.49 -15.27 4.57
C ALA A 160 3.03 -15.29 5.00
N ARG A 161 2.76 -15.96 6.12
CA ARG A 161 1.44 -15.96 6.74
C ARG A 161 1.35 -14.96 7.92
N GLU A 162 2.48 -14.52 8.49
CA GLU A 162 2.48 -13.50 9.55
C GLU A 162 2.20 -12.09 8.99
N VAL A 163 1.03 -11.53 9.28
CA VAL A 163 0.64 -10.20 8.75
C VAL A 163 1.00 -9.07 9.70
N LEU A 164 1.04 -9.33 11.01
CA LEU A 164 1.25 -8.30 12.03
C LEU A 164 2.56 -8.49 12.80
N TRP A 165 3.21 -7.37 13.10
CA TRP A 165 4.41 -7.33 13.94
C TRP A 165 4.04 -7.83 15.34
N LYS A 166 4.67 -8.93 15.78
CA LYS A 166 4.44 -9.71 17.03
C LYS A 166 3.62 -11.02 16.89
N GLY A 167 3.34 -11.51 15.69
CA GLY A 167 2.92 -12.91 15.47
C GLY A 167 1.53 -13.28 16.00
N GLU A 168 0.68 -12.30 16.34
CA GLU A 168 -0.66 -12.58 16.89
C GLU A 168 -1.68 -12.98 15.82
N TYR A 169 -1.47 -12.54 14.57
CA TYR A 169 -2.40 -12.70 13.46
C TYR A 169 -1.72 -13.30 12.23
N ASP A 170 -2.35 -14.36 11.74
CA ASP A 170 -1.82 -15.24 10.72
C ASP A 170 -2.80 -15.36 9.54
N LEU A 171 -2.27 -15.42 8.32
CA LEU A 171 -3.05 -15.73 7.13
C LEU A 171 -3.39 -17.21 7.12
N ALA A 172 -4.53 -17.51 6.50
CA ALA A 172 -4.90 -18.89 6.29
C ALA A 172 -3.93 -19.55 5.28
N PRO A 173 -3.72 -20.88 5.37
CA PRO A 173 -2.92 -21.67 4.42
C PRO A 173 -3.20 -21.44 2.93
N TRP A 174 -4.43 -21.03 2.59
CA TRP A 174 -4.92 -20.83 1.22
C TRP A 174 -4.85 -19.37 0.75
N ALA A 175 -4.23 -18.48 1.52
CA ALA A 175 -4.14 -17.06 1.19
C ALA A 175 -2.76 -16.70 0.63
N VAL A 176 -2.74 -15.76 -0.32
CA VAL A 176 -1.53 -15.18 -0.91
C VAL A 176 -1.42 -13.71 -0.52
N ARG A 177 -0.35 -13.33 0.16
CA ARG A 177 -0.01 -11.95 0.50
C ARG A 177 0.64 -11.27 -0.70
N LEU A 178 -0.03 -10.29 -1.29
CA LEU A 178 0.51 -9.50 -2.41
C LEU A 178 1.36 -8.34 -1.93
N GLY A 179 0.91 -7.70 -0.86
CA GLY A 179 1.53 -6.52 -0.31
C GLY A 179 1.33 -6.45 1.18
N SER A 180 2.18 -5.69 1.83
CA SER A 180 2.33 -5.59 3.27
C SER A 180 2.23 -4.12 3.63
N TYR A 181 1.52 -3.78 4.68
CA TYR A 181 1.55 -2.40 5.12
C TYR A 181 2.97 -1.99 5.55
N LYS A 182 3.28 -0.72 5.38
CA LYS A 182 4.50 -0.08 5.89
C LYS A 182 4.26 0.37 7.32
N VAL A 183 5.06 -0.13 8.26
CA VAL A 183 4.97 0.22 9.68
C VAL A 183 5.53 1.64 9.88
N THR A 184 4.72 2.66 9.69
CA THR A 184 5.11 4.06 9.94
C THR A 184 3.99 4.80 10.66
N PRO A 185 4.28 5.55 11.74
CA PRO A 185 3.28 6.37 12.42
C PRO A 185 2.56 7.29 11.43
N SER A 186 1.23 7.34 11.50
CA SER A 186 0.38 8.19 10.65
C SER A 186 0.26 7.80 9.17
N ILE A 187 0.82 6.65 8.75
CA ILE A 187 0.59 6.08 7.42
C ILE A 187 -0.41 4.92 7.51
N PHE A 188 -1.51 5.03 6.75
CA PHE A 188 -2.60 4.04 6.69
C PHE A 188 -2.43 3.13 5.47
N GLY A 189 -1.39 2.31 5.48
CA GLY A 189 -1.19 1.25 4.50
C GLY A 189 -2.12 0.06 4.68
N ARG A 190 -2.17 -0.84 3.69
CA ARG A 190 -2.95 -2.08 3.77
C ARG A 190 -2.11 -3.30 3.38
N THR A 191 -2.30 -4.40 4.09
CA THR A 191 -1.87 -5.71 3.58
C THR A 191 -2.90 -6.16 2.55
N ILE A 192 -2.44 -6.46 1.33
CA ILE A 192 -3.30 -6.91 0.23
C ILE A 192 -3.21 -8.43 0.16
N ILE A 193 -4.36 -9.10 0.26
CA ILE A 193 -4.45 -10.55 0.43
C ILE A 193 -5.36 -11.10 -0.65
N TYR A 194 -4.91 -12.09 -1.40
CA TYR A 194 -5.72 -12.86 -2.33
C TYR A 194 -6.11 -14.20 -1.68
N ASP A 195 -7.40 -14.47 -1.57
CA ASP A 195 -7.93 -15.74 -1.08
C ASP A 195 -8.25 -16.64 -2.28
N ILE A 196 -7.53 -17.76 -2.45
CA ILE A 196 -7.66 -18.61 -3.64
C ILE A 196 -9.03 -19.31 -3.74
N ARG A 197 -9.69 -19.54 -2.60
CA ARG A 197 -10.96 -20.29 -2.52
C ARG A 197 -12.13 -19.42 -2.98
N THR A 198 -12.12 -18.16 -2.56
CA THR A 198 -13.14 -17.19 -2.99
C THR A 198 -12.75 -16.50 -4.29
N LYS A 199 -11.45 -16.46 -4.64
CA LYS A 199 -10.88 -15.68 -5.75
C LYS A 199 -11.07 -14.17 -5.57
N HIS A 200 -11.13 -13.73 -4.32
CA HIS A 200 -11.31 -12.33 -3.96
C HIS A 200 -10.02 -11.76 -3.36
N ILE A 201 -9.88 -10.44 -3.47
CA ILE A 201 -8.87 -9.67 -2.77
C ILE A 201 -9.49 -8.99 -1.56
N ILE A 202 -8.80 -9.09 -0.43
CA ILE A 202 -9.10 -8.45 0.84
C ILE A 202 -7.97 -7.47 1.13
N GLN A 203 -8.31 -6.26 1.57
CA GLN A 203 -7.32 -5.28 1.99
C GLN A 203 -7.42 -5.12 3.51
N TRP A 204 -6.41 -5.62 4.22
CA TRP A 204 -6.35 -5.56 5.68
C TRP A 204 -5.61 -4.30 6.12
N PRO A 205 -6.29 -3.31 6.72
CA PRO A 205 -5.67 -2.06 7.10
C PRO A 205 -4.75 -2.17 8.32
N ASN A 206 -3.69 -1.37 8.29
CA ASN A 206 -2.76 -1.17 9.38
C ASN A 206 -3.30 -0.20 10.44
N ASN A 207 -2.83 -0.34 11.68
CA ASN A 207 -2.96 0.64 12.76
C ASN A 207 -4.38 1.04 13.16
N SER A 208 -5.42 0.49 12.56
CA SER A 208 -6.69 0.46 13.27
C SER A 208 -6.47 -0.50 14.43
N PRO A 209 -6.77 -0.14 15.69
CA PRO A 209 -7.13 -1.11 16.74
C PRO A 209 -8.39 -1.88 16.31
N GLY A 210 -8.31 -2.49 15.13
CA GLY A 210 -9.37 -2.72 14.19
C GLY A 210 -10.18 -3.90 14.66
N TYR A 211 -11.47 -3.65 14.71
CA TYR A 211 -12.54 -4.53 15.13
C TYR A 211 -12.63 -5.90 14.45
N THR A 212 -11.81 -6.14 13.43
CA THR A 212 -11.79 -7.41 12.72
C THR A 212 -10.88 -8.38 13.43
N ASN A 213 -11.42 -9.57 13.63
CA ASN A 213 -10.79 -10.64 14.39
C ASN A 213 -9.85 -11.44 13.49
N THR A 214 -10.19 -11.47 12.22
CA THR A 214 -9.43 -12.03 11.12
C THR A 214 -9.72 -11.20 9.86
N TYR A 215 -8.83 -11.26 8.86
CA TYR A 215 -9.10 -10.64 7.56
C TYR A 215 -10.34 -11.20 6.87
N LEU A 216 -10.78 -12.42 7.23
CA LEU A 216 -12.02 -13.01 6.70
C LEU A 216 -13.29 -12.25 7.11
N ASP A 217 -13.22 -11.41 8.13
CA ASP A 217 -14.33 -10.52 8.53
C ASP A 217 -14.45 -9.28 7.63
N LEU A 218 -13.41 -8.97 6.87
CA LEU A 218 -13.38 -7.79 6.03
C LEU A 218 -14.15 -8.04 4.74
N SER A 219 -14.70 -6.96 4.20
CA SER A 219 -15.24 -6.97 2.85
C SER A 219 -14.16 -7.38 1.85
N SER A 220 -14.51 -8.30 0.97
CA SER A 220 -13.66 -8.76 -0.12
C SER A 220 -14.26 -8.35 -1.46
N VAL A 221 -13.41 -8.23 -2.48
CA VAL A 221 -13.81 -7.83 -3.84
C VAL A 221 -13.24 -8.86 -4.83
N PRO A 222 -13.96 -9.28 -5.89
CA PRO A 222 -13.38 -10.17 -6.89
C PRO A 222 -12.03 -9.65 -7.39
N ALA A 223 -11.03 -10.53 -7.49
CA ALA A 223 -9.65 -10.11 -7.75
C ALA A 223 -9.51 -9.26 -9.01
N LYS A 224 -10.21 -9.65 -10.09
CA LYS A 224 -10.24 -8.88 -11.35
C LYS A 224 -10.73 -7.44 -11.12
N VAL A 225 -11.82 -7.27 -10.38
CA VAL A 225 -12.41 -5.94 -10.13
C VAL A 225 -11.45 -5.05 -9.36
N MET A 226 -10.79 -5.59 -8.32
CA MET A 226 -9.84 -4.82 -7.52
C MET A 226 -8.58 -4.46 -8.32
N LEU A 227 -8.02 -5.39 -9.10
CA LEU A 227 -6.80 -5.17 -9.88
C LEU A 227 -7.05 -4.24 -11.07
N ASP A 228 -8.16 -4.38 -11.78
CA ASP A 228 -8.57 -3.44 -12.84
C ASP A 228 -8.72 -2.02 -12.25
N GLN A 229 -9.37 -1.91 -11.09
CA GLN A 229 -9.56 -0.63 -10.43
C GLN A 229 -8.22 0.01 -10.02
N TRP A 230 -7.27 -0.79 -9.55
CA TRP A 230 -5.92 -0.32 -9.21
C TRP A 230 -5.19 0.20 -10.45
N ILE A 231 -5.25 -0.52 -11.57
CA ILE A 231 -4.68 -0.07 -12.85
C ILE A 231 -5.31 1.25 -13.29
N GLU A 232 -6.64 1.38 -13.19
CA GLU A 232 -7.33 2.63 -13.52
C GLU A 232 -6.91 3.79 -12.61
N TYR A 233 -6.61 3.55 -11.33
CA TYR A 233 -6.09 4.62 -10.47
C TYR A 233 -4.67 5.07 -10.83
N LEU A 234 -3.83 4.17 -11.31
CA LEU A 234 -2.52 4.53 -11.86
C LEU A 234 -2.69 5.32 -13.17
N ARG A 235 -3.62 4.89 -14.04
CA ARG A 235 -3.96 5.59 -15.29
C ARG A 235 -4.52 6.99 -15.05
N ASP A 236 -5.41 7.15 -14.09
CA ASP A 236 -6.01 8.42 -13.68
C ASP A 236 -5.09 9.30 -12.81
N LEU A 237 -3.90 8.80 -12.44
CA LEU A 237 -2.97 9.44 -11.51
C LEU A 237 -3.61 9.74 -10.14
N LYS A 238 -4.57 8.90 -9.73
CA LYS A 238 -5.12 8.91 -8.37
C LYS A 238 -4.20 8.19 -7.40
N GLU A 239 -3.48 7.17 -7.85
CA GLU A 239 -2.23 6.73 -7.22
C GLU A 239 -1.08 7.18 -8.11
N MET A 240 -0.20 8.02 -7.58
CA MET A 240 0.91 8.61 -8.31
C MET A 240 2.24 8.07 -7.73
N PRO A 241 2.74 6.95 -8.27
CA PRO A 241 4.06 6.46 -7.93
C PRO A 241 5.14 7.43 -8.45
N TRP A 242 6.08 7.80 -7.58
CA TRP A 242 7.15 8.73 -7.93
C TRP A 242 8.51 8.28 -7.38
N SER A 243 9.46 8.09 -8.29
CA SER A 243 10.86 7.75 -7.99
C SER A 243 11.78 8.91 -8.34
N ASN A 244 12.68 9.26 -7.44
CA ASN A 244 13.76 10.22 -7.70
C ASN A 244 15.14 9.55 -7.90
N GLY A 245 15.16 8.23 -8.07
CA GLY A 245 16.38 7.40 -8.18
C GLY A 245 17.12 7.14 -6.87
N ARG A 246 16.71 7.75 -5.75
CA ARG A 246 17.24 7.48 -4.40
C ARG A 246 16.18 7.00 -3.42
N SER A 247 14.94 7.44 -3.63
CA SER A 247 13.78 7.07 -2.83
C SER A 247 12.57 6.99 -3.73
N ARG A 248 11.67 6.08 -3.38
CA ARG A 248 10.37 5.93 -4.01
C ARG A 248 9.28 6.19 -2.98
N HIS A 249 8.15 6.67 -3.47
CA HIS A 249 6.94 6.84 -2.71
C HIS A 249 5.77 6.79 -3.67
N VAL A 250 4.62 6.39 -3.16
CA VAL A 250 3.35 6.55 -3.87
C VAL A 250 2.57 7.61 -3.14
N GLU A 251 2.07 8.61 -3.85
CA GLU A 251 1.08 9.54 -3.31
C GLU A 251 -0.32 9.10 -3.77
N SER A 252 -1.31 9.09 -2.88
CA SER A 252 -2.69 8.75 -3.25
C SER A 252 -3.63 9.95 -3.08
N GLU A 253 -4.56 10.09 -4.02
CA GLU A 253 -5.65 11.07 -4.03
C GLU A 253 -6.86 10.43 -3.35
N PRO A 254 -7.47 11.08 -2.35
CA PRO A 254 -8.81 10.76 -1.89
C PRO A 254 -9.80 10.53 -3.05
N PRO A 255 -10.58 9.43 -3.11
CA PRO A 255 -10.68 8.30 -2.18
C PRO A 255 -9.94 7.02 -2.62
N ALA A 256 -8.89 7.08 -3.44
CA ALA A 256 -8.35 5.94 -4.18
C ALA A 256 -7.86 4.75 -3.30
N PRO A 257 -8.52 3.57 -3.33
CA PRO A 257 -7.91 2.32 -2.86
C PRO A 257 -6.67 1.93 -3.69
N PRO A 258 -5.79 1.02 -3.23
CA PRO A 258 -5.86 0.24 -2.00
C PRO A 258 -5.38 0.98 -0.74
N SER A 259 -5.22 2.30 -0.80
CA SER A 259 -4.90 3.10 0.38
C SER A 259 -5.97 3.00 1.48
N GLY A 260 -5.59 3.09 2.74
CA GLY A 260 -6.48 3.17 3.91
C GLY A 260 -7.28 4.47 4.00
N TYR A 261 -7.69 5.04 2.86
CA TYR A 261 -8.43 6.30 2.81
C TYR A 261 -9.78 6.22 3.54
N ASP A 262 -10.53 5.12 3.38
CA ASP A 262 -11.75 4.90 4.14
C ASP A 262 -11.46 4.89 5.65
N ASP A 263 -10.29 4.36 6.02
CA ASP A 263 -9.85 4.34 7.41
C ASP A 263 -9.49 5.75 7.91
N TYR A 264 -8.88 6.57 7.06
CA TYR A 264 -8.55 7.95 7.33
C TYR A 264 -9.82 8.79 7.61
N ILE A 265 -10.81 8.73 6.71
CA ILE A 265 -12.07 9.47 6.86
C ILE A 265 -12.87 8.96 8.07
N ALA A 266 -12.98 7.65 8.24
CA ALA A 266 -13.75 7.10 9.34
C ALA A 266 -13.09 7.33 10.70
N ASN A 267 -11.76 7.49 10.78
CA ASN A 267 -11.06 8.01 11.96
C ASN A 267 -11.26 9.53 12.19
N GLY A 268 -12.13 10.18 11.42
CA GLY A 268 -12.51 11.58 11.60
C GLY A 268 -11.47 12.57 11.09
N TYR A 269 -10.49 12.12 10.31
CA TYR A 269 -9.52 13.00 9.68
C TYR A 269 -10.12 13.62 8.41
N ASN A 270 -10.21 14.95 8.37
CA ASN A 270 -10.58 15.68 7.16
C ASN A 270 -9.32 15.91 6.31
N ILE A 271 -9.31 15.42 5.07
CA ILE A 271 -8.38 15.93 4.05
C ILE A 271 -9.01 17.21 3.51
N LEU A 272 -8.65 18.34 4.11
CA LEU A 272 -8.94 19.63 3.53
C LEU A 272 -7.86 19.90 2.49
N ASP A 273 -8.26 20.24 1.27
CA ASP A 273 -7.36 20.93 0.36
C ASP A 273 -6.77 22.13 1.10
N PRO A 274 -5.45 22.35 1.05
CA PRO A 274 -4.84 23.47 1.75
C PRO A 274 -5.49 24.76 1.27
N THR A 275 -6.07 25.52 2.19
CA THR A 275 -6.54 26.88 1.92
C THR A 275 -5.34 27.78 1.55
N PRO A 276 -5.54 28.92 0.87
CA PRO A 276 -4.45 29.87 0.61
C PRO A 276 -3.69 30.30 1.87
N ASP A 277 -4.33 30.24 3.05
CA ASP A 277 -3.74 30.56 4.35
C ASP A 277 -3.08 29.35 5.06
N ALA A 278 -2.98 28.20 4.38
CA ALA A 278 -2.32 27.01 4.93
C ALA A 278 -0.82 27.25 5.12
N ASP A 279 -0.20 26.46 6.01
CA ASP A 279 1.25 26.49 6.21
C ASP A 279 1.97 26.24 4.87
N GLN A 280 3.03 27.02 4.60
CA GLN A 280 3.76 26.96 3.34
C GLN A 280 4.27 25.55 3.01
N TYR A 281 4.60 24.75 4.03
CA TYR A 281 5.01 23.36 3.84
C TYR A 281 3.91 22.51 3.19
N LEU A 282 2.64 22.72 3.57
CA LEU A 282 1.49 22.01 2.99
C LEU A 282 1.23 22.46 1.55
N LEU A 283 1.33 23.76 1.29
CA LEU A 283 1.19 24.33 -0.06
C LEU A 283 2.30 23.80 -0.98
N ASP A 284 3.54 23.74 -0.50
CA ASP A 284 4.67 23.21 -1.26
C ASP A 284 4.48 21.72 -1.57
N GLY A 285 3.97 20.93 -0.62
CA GLY A 285 3.61 19.52 -0.85
C GLY A 285 2.55 19.37 -1.95
N TYR A 286 1.48 20.17 -1.89
CA TYR A 286 0.42 20.17 -2.90
C TYR A 286 0.94 20.59 -4.28
N ASN A 287 1.70 21.69 -4.36
CA ASN A 287 2.26 22.19 -5.60
C ASN A 287 3.23 21.19 -6.22
N LYS A 288 4.05 20.52 -5.39
CA LYS A 288 4.94 19.46 -5.86
C LYS A 288 4.17 18.32 -6.50
N ARG A 289 3.11 17.84 -5.84
CA ARG A 289 2.22 16.80 -6.38
C ARG A 289 1.60 17.24 -7.71
N ALA A 290 1.06 18.45 -7.75
CA ALA A 290 0.44 19.01 -8.96
C ALA A 290 1.45 19.13 -10.12
N ALA A 291 2.69 19.54 -9.84
CA ALA A 291 3.78 19.59 -10.82
C ALA A 291 4.14 18.20 -11.36
N GLN A 292 4.24 17.19 -10.50
CA GLN A 292 4.51 15.80 -10.89
C GLN A 292 3.37 15.23 -11.75
N LYS A 293 2.11 15.43 -11.35
CA LYS A 293 0.93 15.03 -12.13
C LYS A 293 0.91 15.68 -13.51
N LYS A 294 1.20 16.98 -13.56
CA LYS A 294 1.30 17.73 -14.80
C LYS A 294 2.39 17.18 -15.72
N LEU A 295 3.54 16.77 -15.20
CA LEU A 295 4.58 16.11 -16.01
C LEU A 295 4.05 14.85 -16.69
N PHE A 296 3.30 13.99 -16.01
CA PHE A 296 2.70 12.82 -16.67
C PHE A 296 1.73 13.23 -17.80
N VAL A 297 0.81 14.15 -17.51
CA VAL A 297 -0.23 14.59 -18.45
C VAL A 297 0.37 15.28 -19.68
N GLU A 298 1.32 16.21 -19.49
CA GLU A 298 1.97 16.92 -20.59
C GLU A 298 2.74 15.99 -21.52
N HIS A 299 3.17 14.83 -21.03
CA HIS A 299 3.86 13.81 -21.81
C HIS A 299 2.95 12.67 -22.26
N GLY A 300 1.62 12.88 -22.23
CA GLY A 300 0.64 12.01 -22.88
C GLY A 300 0.18 10.80 -22.07
N TRP A 301 0.45 10.75 -20.76
CA TRP A 301 -0.11 9.71 -19.91
C TRP A 301 -1.66 9.80 -19.84
N PRO A 302 -2.40 8.67 -19.87
CA PRO A 302 -1.92 7.29 -19.99
C PRO A 302 -1.89 6.73 -21.43
N ASP A 303 -2.42 7.44 -22.42
CA ASP A 303 -2.75 6.85 -23.73
C ASP A 303 -1.67 7.03 -24.81
N ASP A 304 -0.99 8.19 -24.85
CA ASP A 304 0.09 8.51 -25.81
C ASP A 304 1.38 8.87 -25.07
N PHE A 305 1.77 8.00 -24.13
CA PHE A 305 2.84 8.33 -23.19
C PHE A 305 4.22 8.32 -23.87
N ARG A 306 4.80 9.52 -23.99
CA ARG A 306 6.11 9.78 -24.56
C ARG A 306 7.19 9.56 -23.51
N PHE A 307 7.47 8.29 -23.25
CA PHE A 307 8.38 7.81 -22.19
C PHE A 307 9.71 8.57 -22.11
N GLU A 308 10.41 8.73 -23.24
CA GLU A 308 11.74 9.35 -23.24
C GLU A 308 11.70 10.85 -22.96
N GLU A 309 10.66 11.55 -23.46
CA GLU A 309 10.45 12.97 -23.17
C GLU A 309 10.12 13.17 -21.68
N PHE A 310 9.22 12.34 -21.14
CA PHE A 310 8.85 12.35 -19.73
C PHE A 310 10.07 12.14 -18.84
N ARG A 311 10.89 11.12 -19.12
CA ARG A 311 12.11 10.80 -18.38
C ARG A 311 13.07 11.99 -18.31
N ILE A 312 13.30 12.66 -19.43
CA ILE A 312 14.14 13.86 -19.49
C ILE A 312 13.54 14.99 -18.65
N ALA A 313 12.23 15.23 -18.77
CA ALA A 313 11.52 16.27 -18.03
C ALA A 313 11.55 16.02 -16.50
N LYS A 314 11.29 14.77 -16.09
CA LYS A 314 11.38 14.31 -14.70
C LYS A 314 12.78 14.49 -14.13
N GLN A 315 13.83 14.10 -14.85
CA GLN A 315 15.21 14.32 -14.42
C GLN A 315 15.54 15.81 -14.25
N LYS A 316 15.07 16.67 -15.16
CA LYS A 316 15.23 18.13 -15.06
C LYS A 316 14.52 18.69 -13.83
N PHE A 317 13.25 18.31 -13.62
CA PHE A 317 12.47 18.71 -12.45
C PHE A 317 13.18 18.31 -11.15
N HIS A 318 13.64 17.06 -11.05
CA HIS A 318 14.36 16.56 -9.88
C HIS A 318 15.66 17.30 -9.59
N LYS A 319 16.43 17.60 -10.63
CA LYS A 319 17.69 18.32 -10.49
C LYS A 319 17.46 19.71 -9.89
N GLU A 320 16.43 20.41 -10.34
CA GLU A 320 16.12 21.76 -9.85
C GLU A 320 15.48 21.72 -8.45
N ASP A 321 14.47 20.86 -8.21
CA ASP A 321 13.86 20.65 -6.89
C ASP A 321 14.91 20.34 -5.83
N ARG A 322 15.83 19.41 -6.13
CA ARG A 322 16.92 19.05 -5.21
C ARG A 322 17.88 20.21 -4.98
N LYS A 323 18.25 20.95 -6.03
CA LYS A 323 19.18 22.09 -5.91
C LYS A 323 18.60 23.13 -4.95
N LEU A 324 17.35 23.55 -5.15
CA LEU A 324 16.67 24.55 -4.33
C LEU A 324 16.50 24.06 -2.88
N ARG A 325 16.03 22.82 -2.69
CA ARG A 325 15.88 22.22 -1.35
C ARG A 325 17.21 22.14 -0.58
N MET A 326 18.31 21.80 -1.25
CA MET A 326 19.63 21.70 -0.62
C MET A 326 20.20 23.05 -0.21
N VAL A 327 19.87 24.14 -0.91
CA VAL A 327 20.26 25.51 -0.51
C VAL A 327 19.61 25.85 0.83
N ALA A 328 18.29 25.68 0.93
CA ALA A 328 17.55 25.90 2.17
C ALA A 328 18.07 25.03 3.34
N GLN A 329 18.35 23.74 3.08
CA GLN A 329 18.84 22.82 4.11
C GLN A 329 20.26 23.17 4.61
N LYS A 330 21.17 23.58 3.72
CA LYS A 330 22.53 24.00 4.12
C LYS A 330 22.53 25.22 5.03
N LEU A 331 21.61 26.16 4.79
CA LEU A 331 21.46 27.36 5.62
C LEU A 331 20.93 27.01 7.02
N MET A 332 20.10 25.97 7.17
CA MET A 332 19.62 25.49 8.48
C MET A 332 20.71 24.82 9.35
N HIS A 333 21.72 24.20 8.72
CA HIS A 333 22.73 23.40 9.44
C HIS A 333 24.07 24.10 9.67
N THR A 334 24.23 25.36 9.27
CA THR A 334 25.51 26.08 9.39
C THR A 334 25.42 27.27 10.36
N GLY A 335 25.73 27.04 11.64
CA GLY A 335 26.03 28.10 12.63
C GLY A 335 24.80 28.74 13.32
N PRO A 336 25.02 29.72 14.24
CA PRO A 336 23.95 30.33 15.00
C PRO A 336 22.93 31.04 14.09
N TYR A 337 21.64 30.91 14.42
CA TYR A 337 20.50 31.41 13.62
C TYR A 337 20.51 32.92 13.39
N ASP A 338 21.20 33.67 14.25
CA ASP A 338 21.22 35.13 14.27
C ASP A 338 22.14 35.68 13.16
N GLY A 339 21.63 35.67 11.92
CA GLY A 339 22.30 36.28 10.76
C GLY A 339 21.95 35.67 9.41
N LYS A 340 21.25 34.51 9.38
CA LYS A 340 20.90 33.79 8.14
C LYS A 340 19.39 33.64 7.91
N ALA A 341 18.58 34.28 8.74
CA ALA A 341 17.12 34.18 8.66
C ALA A 341 16.58 34.71 7.32
N GLU A 342 17.13 35.81 6.82
CA GLU A 342 16.75 36.42 5.54
C GLU A 342 17.15 35.52 4.36
N GLU A 343 18.40 35.04 4.31
CA GLU A 343 18.87 34.11 3.28
C GLU A 343 18.06 32.80 3.28
N MET A 344 17.67 32.30 4.46
CA MET A 344 16.83 31.11 4.59
C MET A 344 15.40 31.36 4.09
N ALA A 345 14.84 32.53 4.37
CA ALA A 345 13.52 32.90 3.89
C ALA A 345 13.49 33.05 2.36
N GLU A 346 14.53 33.67 1.78
CA GLU A 346 14.70 33.79 0.33
C GLU A 346 14.84 32.41 -0.33
N ALA A 347 15.71 31.54 0.19
CA ALA A 347 15.89 30.20 -0.35
C ALA A 347 14.61 29.34 -0.29
N LYS A 348 13.81 29.46 0.78
CA LYS A 348 12.50 28.81 0.87
C LYS A 348 11.52 29.39 -0.14
N ALA A 349 11.45 30.71 -0.27
CA ALA A 349 10.56 31.38 -1.22
C ALA A 349 10.88 31.01 -2.68
N GLU A 350 12.16 30.90 -3.05
CA GLU A 350 12.57 30.42 -4.37
C GLU A 350 12.12 28.98 -4.62
N HIS A 351 12.26 28.09 -3.63
CA HIS A 351 11.80 26.71 -3.74
C HIS A 351 10.28 26.63 -3.90
N SER A 352 9.52 27.32 -3.05
CA SER A 352 8.06 27.36 -3.13
C SER A 352 7.58 27.91 -4.47
N LYS A 353 8.19 29.00 -4.96
CA LYS A 353 7.88 29.60 -6.27
C LYS A 353 8.15 28.63 -7.43
N PHE A 354 9.27 27.90 -7.39
CA PHE A 354 9.57 26.88 -8.39
C PHE A 354 8.49 25.79 -8.44
N LEU A 355 8.01 25.33 -7.29
CA LEU A 355 6.95 24.32 -7.21
C LEU A 355 5.62 24.85 -7.74
N GLU A 356 5.24 26.07 -7.38
CA GLU A 356 4.03 26.75 -7.87
C GLU A 356 4.06 26.92 -9.40
N GLU A 357 5.16 27.46 -9.95
CA GLU A 357 5.32 27.64 -11.40
C GLU A 357 5.30 26.29 -12.14
N SER A 358 5.96 25.28 -11.59
CA SER A 358 5.99 23.92 -12.15
C SER A 358 4.60 23.30 -12.17
N ALA A 359 3.80 23.50 -11.12
CA ALA A 359 2.40 23.04 -11.05
C ALA A 359 1.51 23.69 -12.11
N GLY A 360 1.94 24.81 -12.73
CA GLY A 360 1.10 25.60 -13.63
C GLY A 360 -0.03 26.34 -12.90
N LEU A 361 -0.01 26.33 -11.57
CA LEU A 361 -0.89 27.11 -10.71
C LEU A 361 -0.32 28.52 -10.68
N ARG A 362 -0.69 29.38 -11.63
CA ARG A 362 -0.50 30.82 -11.44
C ARG A 362 -1.30 31.22 -10.21
N ALA A 363 -0.65 31.49 -9.08
CA ALA A 363 -1.16 32.26 -7.94
C ALA A 363 -2.69 32.30 -7.87
N THR A 364 -3.32 31.20 -7.48
CA THR A 364 -4.74 31.21 -7.15
C THR A 364 -4.87 32.05 -5.88
N ILE A 365 -5.17 33.33 -6.09
CA ILE A 365 -5.82 34.28 -5.18
C ILE A 365 -4.88 35.00 -4.19
N LYS A 366 -4.16 36.01 -4.69
CA LYS A 366 -4.24 37.35 -4.09
C LYS A 366 -5.31 38.14 -4.83
N VAL A 367 -6.59 37.85 -4.55
CA VAL A 367 -7.66 38.81 -4.81
C VAL A 367 -8.06 39.41 -3.47
N SER A 368 -7.56 40.61 -3.28
CA SER A 368 -8.02 41.70 -2.42
C SER A 368 -9.30 41.44 -1.62
N ARG A 369 -9.20 41.56 -0.30
CA ARG A 369 -10.07 42.46 0.47
C ARG A 369 -9.28 43.17 1.55
#